data_AF-A0A2T3IF01-F1
#
_entry.id   AF-A0A2T3IF01-F1
#
_cell.length_a   1.000
_cell.length_b   1.000
_cell.length_c   1.000
_cell.angle_alpha   90.00
_cell.angle_beta   90.00
_cell.angle_gamma   90.00
#
_symmetry.space_group_name_H-M   'P 1'
#
loop_
_entity.id
_entity.type
_entity.pdbx_description
1 polymer ?
#
loop_
_entity_poly.entity_id
_entity_poly.type
_entity_poly.pdbx_seq_one_letter_code
_entity_poly.pdbx_strand_id
1 'polypeptide(L)'
;NNTLYIISKSNKKNKDFSFGEENLTSILASNLRCIYKENKNIHVTCEAVVGNGRSDVHINLGSKTLGIIEAKLLADNSNVEKQTKNAIDQLYSRYSENQTIEGDKNIDLYLILFAYDKNFNNMITSIKNAIYNYSKKNNLEYEDIDRTENGVKFLYKDTREEHGFRNKERMIHLMVCNMEIDYKSKSADRTKS
;
A
#
# COMPACT_ATOMS: atom_id res chain seq x y z
N ASN A 1 8.41 -21.95 -4.42
CA ASN A 1 9.40 -20.91 -4.76
C ASN A 1 9.78 -20.96 -6.25
N ASN A 2 8.81 -20.81 -7.17
CA ASN A 2 9.05 -20.93 -8.62
C ASN A 2 8.56 -19.72 -9.45
N THR A 3 8.03 -18.68 -8.83
CA THR A 3 7.44 -17.53 -9.54
C THR A 3 8.51 -16.77 -10.34
N LEU A 4 9.71 -16.59 -9.79
CA LEU A 4 10.83 -15.92 -10.48
C LEU A 4 11.34 -16.70 -11.71
N TYR A 5 11.28 -18.05 -11.68
CA TYR A 5 11.76 -18.87 -12.78
C TYR A 5 10.81 -18.83 -13.99
N ILE A 6 9.50 -18.72 -13.73
CA ILE A 6 8.46 -18.59 -14.77
C ILE A 6 8.58 -17.23 -15.50
N ILE A 7 8.90 -16.15 -14.76
CA ILE A 7 9.08 -14.80 -15.31
C ILE A 7 10.25 -14.73 -16.29
N SER A 8 11.32 -15.52 -16.08
CA SER A 8 12.51 -15.51 -16.93
C SER A 8 12.32 -16.14 -18.33
N LYS A 9 11.26 -16.95 -18.53
CA LYS A 9 11.03 -17.72 -19.76
C LYS A 9 9.81 -17.28 -20.58
N SER A 10 8.99 -16.37 -20.07
CA SER A 10 7.80 -15.89 -20.79
C SER A 10 8.17 -14.81 -21.82
N ASN A 11 8.31 -15.22 -23.08
CA ASN A 11 8.39 -14.33 -24.23
C ASN A 11 7.14 -13.43 -24.31
N LYS A 12 7.27 -12.15 -23.96
CA LYS A 12 6.44 -11.00 -24.38
C LYS A 12 4.89 -11.13 -24.28
N LYS A 13 4.33 -12.06 -23.49
CA LYS A 13 2.87 -12.25 -23.36
C LYS A 13 2.39 -11.98 -21.93
N ASN A 14 1.58 -10.92 -21.82
CA ASN A 14 0.91 -10.34 -20.66
C ASN A 14 1.82 -9.86 -19.52
N LYS A 15 2.24 -8.59 -19.61
CA LYS A 15 2.78 -7.81 -18.48
C LYS A 15 1.88 -7.93 -17.24
N ASP A 16 0.56 -7.88 -17.45
CA ASP A 16 -0.46 -8.05 -16.41
C ASP A 16 -0.40 -9.42 -15.71
N PHE A 17 0.09 -10.47 -16.38
CA PHE A 17 0.24 -11.79 -15.78
C PHE A 17 1.50 -11.87 -14.91
N SER A 18 2.62 -11.29 -15.33
CA SER A 18 3.88 -11.37 -14.55
C SER A 18 3.99 -10.28 -13.47
N PHE A 19 3.36 -9.13 -13.71
CA PHE A 19 3.39 -7.95 -12.85
C PHE A 19 1.98 -7.54 -12.41
N GLY A 20 1.08 -8.51 -12.30
CA GLY A 20 -0.24 -8.31 -11.71
C GLY A 20 -0.15 -8.05 -10.21
N GLU A 21 -1.14 -7.34 -9.66
CA GLU A 21 -1.22 -6.95 -8.25
C GLU A 21 -1.01 -8.15 -7.30
N GLU A 22 -1.72 -9.26 -7.53
CA GLU A 22 -1.61 -10.49 -6.72
C GLU A 22 -0.17 -11.05 -6.70
N ASN A 23 0.51 -11.04 -7.85
CA ASN A 23 1.87 -11.54 -7.97
C ASN A 23 2.88 -10.63 -7.26
N LEU A 24 2.73 -9.32 -7.42
CA LEU A 24 3.59 -8.33 -6.74
C LEU A 24 3.41 -8.39 -5.22
N THR A 25 2.17 -8.48 -4.75
CA THR A 25 1.84 -8.68 -3.34
C THR A 25 2.43 -9.99 -2.81
N SER A 26 2.34 -11.08 -3.58
CA SER A 26 2.92 -12.39 -3.19
C SER A 26 4.44 -12.35 -3.09
N ILE A 27 5.11 -11.62 -3.98
CA ILE A 27 6.57 -11.37 -3.92
C ILE A 27 6.91 -10.57 -2.66
N LEU A 28 6.18 -9.49 -2.40
CA LEU A 28 6.36 -8.66 -1.21
C LEU A 28 6.23 -9.49 0.08
N ALA A 29 5.15 -10.27 0.20
CA ALA A 29 4.92 -11.13 1.35
C ALA A 29 6.03 -12.20 1.51
N SER A 30 6.51 -12.77 0.41
CA SER A 30 7.60 -13.75 0.44
C SER A 30 8.91 -13.14 0.91
N ASN A 31 9.23 -11.91 0.49
CA ASN A 31 10.40 -11.19 0.97
C ASN A 31 10.27 -10.86 2.47
N LEU A 32 9.10 -10.41 2.92
CA LEU A 32 8.84 -10.16 4.35
C LEU A 32 9.02 -11.44 5.18
N ARG A 33 8.54 -12.60 4.70
CA ARG A 33 8.78 -13.89 5.37
C ARG A 33 10.27 -14.23 5.46
N CYS A 34 11.05 -13.90 4.44
CA CYS A 34 12.50 -14.11 4.46
C CYS A 34 13.18 -13.19 5.48
N ILE A 35 12.78 -11.91 5.55
CA ILE A 35 13.28 -10.95 6.54
C ILE A 35 13.01 -11.44 7.97
N TYR A 36 11.80 -11.96 8.21
CA TYR A 36 11.39 -12.44 9.52
C TYR A 36 11.69 -13.93 9.77
N LYS A 37 12.48 -14.58 8.90
CA LYS A 37 12.73 -16.04 8.97
C LYS A 37 13.24 -16.49 10.34
N GLU A 38 14.10 -15.71 10.97
CA GLU A 38 14.69 -16.04 12.28
C GLU A 38 13.76 -15.68 13.45
N ASN A 39 12.72 -14.88 13.21
CA ASN A 39 11.72 -14.52 14.23
C ASN A 39 10.46 -15.39 14.09
N LYS A 40 10.48 -16.54 14.76
CA LYS A 40 9.40 -17.55 14.70
C LYS A 40 8.03 -17.07 15.17
N ASN A 41 7.97 -15.96 15.90
CA ASN A 41 6.72 -15.41 16.41
C ASN A 41 6.04 -14.45 15.42
N ILE A 42 6.76 -14.00 14.37
CA ILE A 42 6.22 -13.12 13.34
C ILE A 42 5.70 -13.97 12.18
N HIS A 43 4.44 -13.77 11.84
CA HIS A 43 3.77 -14.45 10.73
C HIS A 43 3.30 -13.44 9.70
N VAL A 44 3.55 -13.75 8.43
CA VAL A 44 3.14 -12.94 7.28
C VAL A 44 2.18 -13.76 6.43
N THR A 45 0.93 -13.32 6.39
CA THR A 45 -0.16 -13.99 5.66
C THR A 45 -0.67 -13.10 4.54
N CYS A 46 -0.97 -13.69 3.38
CA CYS A 46 -1.65 -12.98 2.29
C CYS A 46 -3.16 -13.20 2.40
N GLU A 47 -3.95 -12.24 1.92
CA GLU A 47 -5.41 -12.35 1.87
C GLU A 47 -6.09 -12.71 3.21
N ALA A 48 -5.49 -12.30 4.32
CA ALA A 48 -6.04 -12.58 5.63
C ALA A 48 -7.38 -11.84 5.81
N VAL A 49 -8.34 -12.51 6.45
CA VAL A 49 -9.61 -11.87 6.82
C VAL A 49 -9.34 -10.89 7.96
N VAL A 50 -9.61 -9.61 7.74
CA VAL A 50 -9.43 -8.53 8.72
C VAL A 50 -10.64 -7.61 8.69
N GLY A 51 -11.32 -7.45 9.82
CA GLY A 51 -12.57 -6.69 9.89
C GLY A 51 -13.63 -7.30 8.97
N ASN A 52 -14.25 -6.45 8.18
CA ASN A 52 -15.26 -6.82 7.17
C ASN A 52 -14.64 -7.10 5.78
N GLY A 53 -13.33 -7.32 5.67
CA GLY A 53 -12.66 -7.51 4.39
C GLY A 53 -11.46 -8.45 4.44
N ARG A 54 -10.67 -8.44 3.36
CA ARG A 54 -9.39 -9.14 3.26
C ARG A 54 -8.29 -8.10 3.05
N SER A 55 -7.18 -8.27 3.75
CA SER A 55 -5.97 -7.46 3.54
C SER A 55 -5.04 -8.15 2.56
N ASP A 56 -4.34 -7.39 1.72
CA ASP A 56 -3.35 -7.98 0.79
C ASP A 56 -2.22 -8.69 1.54
N VAL A 57 -1.63 -8.04 2.54
CA VAL A 57 -0.65 -8.65 3.46
C VAL A 57 -0.93 -8.26 4.90
N HIS A 58 -0.92 -9.25 5.79
CA HIS A 58 -1.10 -9.07 7.23
C HIS A 58 0.12 -9.62 7.98
N ILE A 59 0.67 -8.81 8.89
CA ILE A 59 1.84 -9.14 9.70
C ILE A 59 1.39 -9.22 11.16
N ASN A 60 1.58 -10.40 11.76
CA ASN A 60 1.16 -10.71 13.13
C ASN A 60 2.35 -11.15 13.99
N LEU A 61 2.32 -10.81 15.27
CA LEU A 61 3.19 -11.34 16.32
C LEU A 61 2.31 -12.14 17.30
N GLY A 62 2.29 -13.47 17.16
CA GLY A 62 1.29 -14.30 17.84
C GLY A 62 -0.13 -13.86 17.48
N SER A 63 -0.94 -13.47 18.48
CA SER A 63 -2.30 -12.95 18.29
C SER A 63 -2.37 -11.43 18.01
N LYS A 64 -1.24 -10.72 18.09
CA LYS A 64 -1.20 -9.26 17.94
C LYS A 64 -0.92 -8.88 16.49
N THR A 65 -1.76 -8.05 15.90
CA THR A 65 -1.44 -7.40 14.62
C THR A 65 -0.31 -6.38 14.79
N LEU A 66 0.75 -6.51 14.00
CA LEU A 66 1.84 -5.53 13.92
C LEU A 66 1.61 -4.54 12.80
N GLY A 67 1.23 -5.03 11.62
CA GLY A 67 1.14 -4.19 10.45
C GLY A 67 0.28 -4.81 9.36
N ILE A 68 -0.26 -3.94 8.53
CA ILE A 68 -1.15 -4.33 7.44
C ILE A 68 -0.78 -3.55 6.20
N ILE A 69 -0.72 -4.26 5.09
CA ILE A 69 -0.34 -3.70 3.80
C ILE A 69 -1.51 -3.87 2.85
N GLU A 70 -1.91 -2.77 2.21
CA GLU A 70 -2.73 -2.76 1.00
C GLU A 70 -1.82 -2.35 -0.16
N ALA A 71 -1.94 -3.05 -1.28
CA ALA A 71 -1.18 -2.79 -2.48
C ALA A 71 -2.11 -2.46 -3.64
N LYS A 72 -1.67 -1.57 -4.54
CA LYS A 72 -2.40 -1.30 -5.79
C LYS A 72 -1.47 -1.20 -6.98
N LEU A 73 -1.90 -1.77 -8.11
CA LEU A 73 -1.22 -1.62 -9.39
C LEU A 73 -1.72 -0.39 -10.18
N LEU A 74 -0.82 0.56 -10.41
CA LEU A 74 -1.00 1.74 -11.24
C LEU A 74 -0.47 1.49 -12.66
N ALA A 75 -1.22 0.72 -13.45
CA ALA A 75 -0.97 0.53 -14.88
C ALA A 75 -1.16 1.84 -15.68
N ASP A 76 -0.76 1.85 -16.97
CA ASP A 76 -0.70 3.06 -17.81
C ASP A 76 -1.97 3.93 -17.74
N ASN A 77 -3.14 3.31 -17.86
CA ASN A 77 -4.45 3.99 -17.86
C ASN A 77 -5.12 4.09 -16.48
N SER A 78 -4.46 3.65 -15.41
CA SER A 78 -5.01 3.74 -14.06
C SER A 78 -5.16 5.20 -13.62
N ASN A 79 -6.35 5.53 -13.11
CA ASN A 79 -6.60 6.79 -12.42
C ASN A 79 -5.96 6.72 -11.02
N VAL A 80 -4.80 7.37 -10.88
CA VAL A 80 -3.98 7.35 -9.66
C VAL A 80 -4.75 7.86 -8.44
N GLU A 81 -5.46 8.97 -8.58
CA GLU A 81 -6.20 9.57 -7.45
C GLU A 81 -7.29 8.62 -6.94
N LYS A 82 -8.08 8.04 -7.86
CA LYS A 82 -9.14 7.08 -7.51
C LYS A 82 -8.57 5.82 -6.85
N GLN A 83 -7.51 5.24 -7.42
CA GLN A 83 -6.89 4.03 -6.87
C GLN A 83 -6.30 4.27 -5.48
N THR A 84 -5.59 5.39 -5.31
CA THR A 84 -5.02 5.80 -4.01
C THR A 84 -6.14 6.00 -2.99
N LYS A 85 -7.20 6.72 -3.35
CA LYS A 85 -8.35 6.96 -2.47
C LYS A 85 -9.05 5.67 -2.05
N ASN A 86 -9.24 4.73 -2.98
CA ASN A 86 -9.88 3.45 -2.69
C ASN A 86 -9.02 2.60 -1.73
N ALA A 87 -7.70 2.59 -1.92
CA ALA A 87 -6.81 1.85 -1.05
C ALA A 87 -6.72 2.47 0.35
N ILE A 88 -6.68 3.81 0.44
CA ILE A 88 -6.82 4.52 1.71
C ILE A 88 -8.15 4.15 2.38
N ASP A 89 -9.26 4.11 1.62
CA ASP A 89 -10.55 3.71 2.16
C ASP A 89 -10.53 2.29 2.71
N GLN A 90 -9.89 1.35 2.01
CA GLN A 90 -9.69 -0.02 2.50
C GLN A 90 -8.85 -0.05 3.78
N LEU A 91 -7.75 0.72 3.84
CA LEU A 91 -6.87 0.91 5.02
C LEU A 91 -7.51 1.65 6.18
N TYR A 92 -8.51 2.48 5.93
CA TYR A 92 -9.16 3.25 6.97
C TYR A 92 -10.41 2.51 7.49
N SER A 93 -11.32 2.11 6.59
CA SER A 93 -12.60 1.47 6.93
C SER A 93 -12.42 0.10 7.58
N ARG A 94 -11.67 -0.82 6.96
CA ARG A 94 -11.58 -2.24 7.40
C ARG A 94 -10.87 -2.41 8.73
N TYR A 95 -10.03 -1.46 9.11
CA TYR A 95 -9.20 -1.51 10.30
C TYR A 95 -9.74 -0.59 11.42
N SER A 96 -10.82 0.13 11.14
CA SER A 96 -11.53 0.96 12.11
C SER A 96 -12.55 0.19 12.96
N GLU A 97 -13.17 -0.88 12.44
CA GLU A 97 -14.24 -1.59 13.16
C GLU A 97 -13.75 -2.61 14.21
N ASN A 98 -12.54 -3.17 14.03
CA ASN A 98 -12.01 -4.21 14.92
C ASN A 98 -11.05 -3.72 16.02
N GLN A 99 -10.76 -2.41 16.07
CA GLN A 99 -9.89 -1.89 17.12
C GLN A 99 -10.71 -1.26 18.22
N THR A 100 -10.72 -2.01 19.32
CA THR A 100 -11.16 -1.65 20.67
C THR A 100 -11.04 -0.15 20.96
N ILE A 101 -12.07 0.30 21.66
CA ILE A 101 -12.37 1.64 22.19
C ILE A 101 -11.20 2.32 22.94
N GLU A 102 -10.08 1.63 23.16
CA GLU A 102 -8.93 2.11 23.92
C GLU A 102 -7.62 1.89 23.16
N GLY A 103 -7.12 2.98 22.58
CA GLY A 103 -5.85 3.59 22.97
C GLY A 103 -4.52 2.83 22.88
N ASP A 104 -4.44 1.54 22.51
CA ASP A 104 -3.15 0.85 22.65
C ASP A 104 -2.70 0.00 21.45
N LYS A 105 -1.49 0.37 21.00
CA LYS A 105 -0.60 -0.22 19.98
C LYS A 105 -1.05 -0.03 18.53
N ASN A 106 -0.56 1.09 17.97
CA ASN A 106 -0.57 1.44 16.55
C ASN A 106 -0.23 0.22 15.68
N ILE A 107 -1.24 -0.27 14.96
CA ILE A 107 -0.98 -1.11 13.80
C ILE A 107 -0.34 -0.19 12.76
N ASP A 108 0.79 -0.59 12.23
CA ASP A 108 1.41 0.14 11.13
C ASP A 108 0.64 -0.16 9.83
N LEU A 109 0.03 0.87 9.26
CA LEU A 109 -0.70 0.75 7.99
C LEU A 109 0.23 1.17 6.85
N TYR A 110 0.36 0.30 5.85
CA TYR A 110 1.17 0.54 4.66
C TYR A 110 0.31 0.51 3.41
N LEU A 111 0.48 1.51 2.55
CA LEU A 111 -0.06 1.54 1.21
C LEU A 111 1.09 1.46 0.20
N ILE A 112 1.16 0.37 -0.57
CA ILE A 112 2.17 0.20 -1.61
C ILE A 112 1.55 0.41 -2.99
N LEU A 113 2.00 1.44 -3.69
CA LEU A 113 1.56 1.72 -5.06
C LEU A 113 2.63 1.23 -6.04
N PHE A 114 2.36 0.14 -6.74
CA PHE A 114 3.21 -0.38 -7.81
C PHE A 114 2.90 0.37 -9.11
N ALA A 115 3.87 1.08 -9.69
CA ALA A 115 3.64 1.91 -10.88
C ALA A 115 4.38 1.39 -12.12
N TYR A 116 3.68 1.32 -13.26
CA TYR A 116 4.31 1.13 -14.58
C TYR A 116 4.79 2.47 -15.13
N ASP A 117 6.09 2.72 -15.08
CA ASP A 117 6.80 3.79 -15.79
C ASP A 117 6.09 5.16 -15.79
N LYS A 118 5.40 5.50 -14.70
CA LYS A 118 4.61 6.74 -14.58
C LYS A 118 5.52 7.93 -14.29
N ASN A 119 5.14 9.08 -14.82
CA ASN A 119 5.77 10.34 -14.43
C ASN A 119 5.47 10.62 -12.95
N PHE A 120 6.53 10.57 -12.12
CA PHE A 120 6.43 10.74 -10.67
C PHE A 120 5.82 12.08 -10.25
N ASN A 121 6.13 13.18 -10.93
CA ASN A 121 5.63 14.50 -10.53
C ASN A 121 4.10 14.58 -10.62
N ASN A 122 3.53 14.05 -11.72
CA ASN A 122 2.09 14.00 -11.90
C ASN A 122 1.44 13.04 -10.90
N MET A 123 2.06 11.87 -10.70
CA MET A 123 1.58 10.86 -9.76
C MET A 123 1.55 11.36 -8.32
N ILE A 124 2.61 12.04 -7.86
CA ILE A 124 2.70 12.65 -6.53
C ILE A 124 1.56 13.66 -6.31
N THR A 125 1.27 14.48 -7.33
CA THR A 125 0.17 15.45 -7.24
C THR A 125 -1.18 14.76 -7.09
N SER A 126 -1.46 13.73 -7.89
CA SER A 126 -2.68 12.92 -7.76
C SER A 126 -2.77 12.20 -6.40
N ILE A 127 -1.66 11.71 -5.87
CA ILE A 127 -1.61 11.06 -4.54
C ILE A 127 -1.92 12.08 -3.44
N LYS A 128 -1.29 13.27 -3.47
CA LYS A 128 -1.57 14.35 -2.50
C LYS A 128 -3.04 14.74 -2.52
N ASN A 129 -3.61 14.92 -3.72
CA ASN A 129 -5.04 15.22 -3.88
C ASN A 129 -5.91 14.10 -3.31
N ALA A 130 -5.58 12.83 -3.58
CA ALA A 130 -6.32 11.69 -3.03
C ALA A 130 -6.35 11.71 -1.49
N ILE A 131 -5.19 11.90 -0.86
CA ILE A 131 -5.04 11.94 0.61
C ILE A 131 -5.85 13.09 1.19
N TYR A 132 -5.70 14.30 0.65
CA TYR A 132 -6.41 15.48 1.14
C TYR A 132 -7.92 15.35 0.92
N ASN A 133 -8.36 14.97 -0.28
CA ASN A 133 -9.77 14.81 -0.62
C ASN A 133 -10.44 13.69 0.18
N TYR A 134 -9.70 12.62 0.54
CA TYR A 134 -10.21 11.59 1.44
C TYR A 134 -10.47 12.16 2.85
N SER A 135 -9.52 12.92 3.41
CA SER A 135 -9.70 13.56 4.73
C SER A 135 -10.91 14.49 4.77
N LYS A 136 -11.05 15.36 3.76
CA LYS A 136 -12.18 16.30 3.65
C LYS A 136 -13.52 15.59 3.50
N LYS A 137 -13.59 14.54 2.68
CA LYS A 137 -14.84 13.79 2.48
C LYS A 137 -15.31 13.12 3.78
N ASN A 138 -14.38 12.67 4.61
CA ASN A 138 -14.67 11.89 5.82
C ASN A 138 -14.55 12.73 7.11
N ASN A 139 -14.45 14.06 7.01
CA ASN A 139 -14.30 14.98 8.15
C ASN A 139 -13.14 14.61 9.10
N LEU A 140 -12.00 14.21 8.54
CA LEU A 140 -10.80 13.84 9.29
C LEU A 140 -9.82 15.02 9.34
N GLU A 141 -9.17 15.20 10.49
CA GLU A 141 -7.95 15.99 10.60
C GLU A 141 -6.83 15.25 9.84
N TYR A 142 -6.09 15.98 9.01
CA TYR A 142 -4.97 15.47 8.23
C TYR A 142 -3.68 16.17 8.64
N GLU A 143 -2.66 15.38 8.97
CA GLU A 143 -1.31 15.86 9.26
C GLU A 143 -0.30 15.14 8.36
N ASP A 144 0.57 15.93 7.74
CA ASP A 144 1.69 15.45 6.93
C ASP A 144 2.91 15.26 7.84
N ILE A 145 3.35 14.01 8.03
CA ILE A 145 4.35 13.67 9.06
C ILE A 145 5.75 13.66 8.47
N ASP A 146 5.94 12.97 7.34
CA ASP A 146 7.25 12.84 6.70
C ASP A 146 7.11 12.56 5.20
N ARG A 147 8.12 12.92 4.42
CA ARG A 147 8.17 12.71 2.98
C ARG A 147 9.56 12.26 2.55
N THR A 148 9.57 11.23 1.71
CA THR A 148 10.76 10.77 1.00
C THR A 148 10.56 10.90 -0.50
N GLU A 149 11.58 10.63 -1.29
CA GLU A 149 11.50 10.63 -2.76
C GLU A 149 10.37 9.71 -3.28
N ASN A 150 10.18 8.56 -2.61
CA ASN A 150 9.28 7.51 -3.05
C ASN A 150 8.11 7.27 -2.10
N GLY A 151 7.82 8.19 -1.17
CA GLY A 151 6.77 7.93 -0.19
C GLY A 151 6.38 9.12 0.67
N VAL A 152 5.23 8.98 1.31
CA VAL A 152 4.68 9.94 2.27
C VAL A 152 4.16 9.19 3.48
N LYS A 153 4.44 9.73 4.65
CA LYS A 153 3.89 9.30 5.92
C LYS A 153 2.92 10.37 6.39
N PHE A 154 1.70 9.98 6.69
CA PHE A 154 0.68 10.92 7.14
C PHE A 154 -0.20 10.31 8.23
N LEU A 155 -0.85 11.20 8.98
CA LEU A 155 -1.76 10.86 10.06
C LEU A 155 -3.16 11.35 9.71
N TYR A 156 -4.15 10.48 9.90
CA TYR A 156 -5.54 10.90 10.01
C TYR A 156 -5.99 10.82 11.45
N LYS A 157 -6.67 11.87 11.90
CA LYS A 157 -7.27 11.96 13.21
C LYS A 157 -8.78 12.19 13.10
N ASP A 158 -9.52 11.33 13.79
CA ASP A 158 -10.97 11.37 13.93
C ASP A 158 -11.30 11.82 15.35
N THR A 159 -11.67 13.10 15.46
CA THR A 159 -11.92 13.78 16.73
C THR A 159 -13.29 13.40 17.25
N ARG A 160 -13.31 12.69 18.39
CA ARG A 160 -14.53 12.07 18.95
C ARG A 160 -14.76 12.42 20.42
N GLU A 161 -13.96 13.37 20.93
CA GLU A 161 -14.04 13.87 22.31
C GLU A 161 -15.40 14.50 22.63
N GLU A 162 -16.03 15.16 21.67
CA GLU A 162 -17.39 15.73 21.80
C GLU A 162 -18.45 14.66 22.13
N HIS A 163 -18.16 13.39 21.82
CA HIS A 163 -19.01 12.24 22.10
C HIS A 163 -18.51 11.40 23.28
N GLY A 164 -17.53 11.89 24.04
CA GLY A 164 -16.96 11.18 25.20
C GLY A 164 -15.99 10.04 24.84
N PHE A 165 -15.55 9.94 23.58
CA PHE A 165 -14.59 8.93 23.15
C PHE A 165 -13.20 9.54 22.93
N ARG A 166 -12.15 8.73 23.08
CA ARG A 166 -10.79 9.12 22.69
C ARG A 166 -10.70 9.29 21.17
N ASN A 167 -9.91 10.27 20.73
CA ASN A 167 -9.63 10.47 19.31
C ASN A 167 -9.07 9.20 18.68
N LYS A 168 -9.48 8.92 17.44
CA LYS A 168 -8.84 7.88 16.64
C LYS A 168 -7.68 8.50 15.90
N GLU A 169 -6.52 7.86 15.97
CA GLU A 169 -5.36 8.23 15.17
C GLU A 169 -4.95 7.05 14.31
N ARG A 170 -4.66 7.32 13.03
CA ARG A 170 -4.27 6.32 12.04
C ARG A 170 -3.13 6.85 11.20
N MET A 171 -1.95 6.29 11.44
CA MET A 171 -0.74 6.59 10.70
C MET A 171 -0.63 5.67 9.49
N ILE A 172 -0.51 6.25 8.29
CA ILE A 172 -0.39 5.52 7.04
C ILE A 172 0.94 5.86 6.38
N HIS A 173 1.67 4.81 6.01
CA HIS A 173 2.92 4.85 5.25
C HIS A 173 2.63 4.51 3.80
N LEU A 174 2.57 5.52 2.93
CA LEU A 174 2.40 5.32 1.50
C LEU A 174 3.77 5.28 0.83
N MET A 175 4.06 4.19 0.12
CA MET A 175 5.27 4.03 -0.68
C MET A 175 4.90 3.77 -2.14
N VAL A 176 5.67 4.34 -3.05
CA VAL A 176 5.53 4.18 -4.48
C VAL A 176 6.72 3.37 -4.99
N CYS A 177 6.44 2.25 -5.64
CA CYS A 177 7.43 1.39 -6.26
C CYS A 177 7.28 1.50 -7.78
N ASN A 178 8.16 2.28 -8.43
CA ASN A 178 8.23 2.28 -9.89
C ASN A 178 8.96 1.02 -10.37
N MET A 179 8.31 0.26 -11.24
CA MET A 179 8.82 -1.04 -11.70
C MET A 179 9.69 -0.94 -12.96
N GLU A 180 9.81 0.23 -13.58
CA GLU A 180 10.72 0.51 -14.70
C GLU A 180 10.64 -0.51 -15.88
N ILE A 181 9.45 -1.03 -16.14
CA ILE A 181 9.23 -2.19 -17.02
C ILE A 181 9.59 -1.86 -18.48
N ASP A 182 9.40 -0.62 -18.90
CA ASP A 182 9.68 -0.11 -20.25
C ASP A 182 10.92 0.81 -20.32
N TYR A 183 11.73 0.88 -19.26
CA TYR A 183 12.90 1.77 -19.25
C TYR A 183 13.89 1.43 -20.38
N LYS A 184 14.11 0.14 -20.66
CA LYS A 184 15.02 -0.33 -21.73
C LYS A 184 14.46 -0.12 -23.15
N SER A 185 13.14 -0.21 -23.34
CA SER A 185 12.54 0.07 -24.65
C SER A 185 12.54 1.56 -24.96
N LYS A 186 12.21 2.40 -23.97
CA LYS A 186 12.18 3.87 -24.12
C LYS A 186 13.57 4.51 -24.22
N SER A 187 14.60 3.94 -23.59
CA SER A 187 15.99 4.45 -23.70
C SER A 187 16.60 4.19 -25.08
N ALA A 188 16.26 3.06 -25.72
CA ALA A 188 16.71 2.74 -27.08
C ALA A 188 16.14 3.71 -28.14
N ASP A 189 14.92 4.20 -27.93
CA ASP A 189 14.28 5.19 -28.82
C ASP A 189 14.87 6.59 -28.65
N ARG A 190 15.31 6.97 -27.44
CA ARG A 190 15.97 8.27 -27.18
C ARG A 190 17.36 8.40 -27.79
N THR A 191 18.06 7.30 -28.00
CA THR A 191 19.36 7.29 -28.70
C THR A 191 19.24 7.33 -30.23
N LYS A 192 18.02 7.29 -30.77
CA LYS A 192 17.74 7.34 -32.21
C LYS A 192 17.12 8.66 -32.68
N SER A 193 16.87 9.60 -31.76
CA SER A 193 16.47 10.99 -32.02
C SER A 193 17.66 11.92 -31.87
#